data_AF-A0A369B3W0-F1
#
_entry.id   AF-A0A369B3W0-F1
#
_cell.length_a   1.000
_cell.length_b   1.000
_cell.length_c   1.000
_cell.angle_alpha   90.00
_cell.angle_beta   90.00
_cell.angle_gamma   90.00
#
_symmetry.space_group_name_H-M   'P 1'
#
loop_
_entity.id
_entity.type
_entity.pdbx_description
1 polymer ?
#
loop_
_entity_poly.entity_id
_entity_poly.type
_entity_poly.pdbx_seq_one_letter_code
_entity_poly.pdbx_strand_id
1 'polypeptide(L)'
;MLYPATFISRGRYSSSVIFLNQARSFGVVQSIFANGLNISFGKYLVFVGTEYGNGVPFGIHIESYLYDRLVAETFIGEEVEWSSDRKLLSFANCNVHIHILLMHEFNCRLELRAGPDHHLAGWAPRMRELALRMDKEPGLGLSLTDALSLTDGREGGSVLERNLLTLSNALKDPQQAMDSNLIKYFIGRGQGLTPSGDDFLVGIMAVEHLLGKAGSGVSQAIRVISRELPSLTTQVSANYYYNATEGYFSTVILDMLAALLNETEFNFEVCAEALLNVGSRSGIDTYYGLLFAILSCEML
;
A
#
# COMPACT_ATOMS: atom_id res chain seq x y z
N MET A 1 -13.19 32.73 -24.19
CA MET A 1 -14.21 31.66 -24.14
C MET A 1 -14.05 30.99 -22.79
N LEU A 2 -15.07 31.04 -21.93
CA LEU A 2 -15.11 30.18 -20.75
C LEU A 2 -15.42 28.77 -21.27
N TYR A 3 -14.49 27.83 -21.10
CA TYR A 3 -14.77 26.42 -21.37
C TYR A 3 -15.91 25.96 -20.43
N PRO A 4 -16.88 25.18 -20.93
CA PRO A 4 -17.93 24.64 -20.07
C PRO A 4 -17.30 23.78 -18.96
N ALA A 5 -17.90 23.81 -17.77
CA ALA A 5 -17.39 23.04 -16.64
C ALA A 5 -17.34 21.54 -16.96
N THR A 6 -16.21 20.92 -16.66
CA THR A 6 -16.01 19.47 -16.77
C THR A 6 -16.45 18.81 -15.47
N PHE A 7 -17.61 18.15 -15.50
CA PHE A 7 -18.12 17.37 -14.38
C PHE A 7 -17.80 15.88 -14.56
N ILE A 8 -17.07 15.31 -13.59
CA ILE A 8 -16.64 13.91 -13.56
C ILE A 8 -17.44 13.19 -12.47
N SER A 9 -18.30 12.25 -12.86
CA SER A 9 -19.12 11.48 -11.91
C SER A 9 -19.14 9.98 -12.17
N ARG A 10 -18.35 9.50 -13.15
CA ARG A 10 -18.21 8.09 -13.50
C ARG A 10 -16.88 7.56 -12.98
N GLY A 11 -16.94 6.48 -12.23
CA GLY A 11 -15.76 5.92 -11.60
C GLY A 11 -16.08 5.12 -10.35
N ARG A 12 -15.04 4.88 -9.55
CA ARG A 12 -15.12 4.26 -8.24
C ARG A 12 -14.20 4.97 -7.24
N TYR A 13 -14.51 4.92 -5.96
CA TYR A 13 -13.68 5.51 -4.91
C TYR A 13 -13.56 4.59 -3.71
N SER A 14 -12.43 4.67 -3.00
CA SER A 14 -12.24 3.91 -1.77
C SER A 14 -13.01 4.58 -0.63
N SER A 15 -13.82 3.83 0.11
CA SER A 15 -14.42 4.34 1.35
C SER A 15 -13.43 4.50 2.49
N SER A 16 -12.20 4.02 2.30
CA SER A 16 -11.11 4.14 3.27
C SER A 16 -10.38 5.47 3.18
N VAL A 17 -10.77 6.37 2.26
CA VAL A 17 -10.18 7.71 2.13
C VAL A 17 -10.53 8.52 3.39
N ILE A 18 -9.64 8.50 4.38
CA ILE A 18 -9.81 9.15 5.71
C ILE A 18 -10.24 10.60 5.59
N PHE A 19 -9.74 11.29 4.57
CA PHE A 19 -10.04 12.67 4.26
C PHE A 19 -11.53 12.96 3.98
N LEU A 20 -12.30 12.01 3.42
CA LEU A 20 -13.71 12.22 3.08
C LEU A 20 -14.59 12.51 4.30
N ASN A 21 -14.11 12.15 5.50
CA ASN A 21 -14.78 12.42 6.78
C ASN A 21 -14.63 13.88 7.23
N GLN A 22 -13.76 14.67 6.61
CA GLN A 22 -13.62 16.09 6.91
C GLN A 22 -14.77 16.87 6.23
N ALA A 23 -15.39 17.80 6.95
CA ALA A 23 -16.54 18.56 6.43
C ALA A 23 -16.17 19.39 5.19
N ARG A 24 -15.02 20.07 5.25
CA ARG A 24 -14.46 20.88 4.17
C ARG A 24 -12.95 20.92 4.32
N SER A 25 -12.23 20.84 3.21
CA SER A 25 -10.77 20.79 3.24
C SER A 25 -10.16 21.33 1.95
N PHE A 26 -8.94 21.84 2.05
CA PHE A 26 -8.20 22.43 0.94
C PHE A 26 -6.90 21.67 0.71
N GLY A 27 -6.61 21.40 -0.54
CA GLY A 27 -5.46 20.64 -0.97
C GLY A 27 -4.88 21.19 -2.25
N VAL A 28 -3.81 20.56 -2.70
CA VAL A 28 -3.03 20.99 -3.87
C VAL A 28 -2.63 19.78 -4.68
N VAL A 29 -2.78 19.86 -6.01
CA VAL A 29 -2.24 18.86 -6.93
C VAL A 29 -0.71 18.84 -6.81
N GLN A 30 -0.17 17.77 -6.26
CA GLN A 30 1.25 17.65 -5.94
C GLN A 30 2.07 17.05 -7.09
N SER A 31 1.49 16.10 -7.83
CA SER A 31 2.16 15.38 -8.90
C SER A 31 1.16 14.85 -9.91
N ILE A 32 1.54 14.81 -11.19
CA ILE A 32 0.76 14.26 -12.29
C ILE A 32 1.60 13.20 -13.01
N PHE A 33 0.99 12.05 -13.30
CA PHE A 33 1.59 10.91 -14.00
C PHE A 33 0.78 10.56 -15.25
N ALA A 34 1.21 9.54 -15.99
CA ALA A 34 0.47 9.05 -17.16
C ALA A 34 -0.94 8.55 -16.81
N ASN A 35 -1.12 7.88 -15.66
CA ASN A 35 -2.37 7.21 -15.28
C ASN A 35 -2.93 7.65 -13.92
N GLY A 36 -2.49 8.79 -13.41
CA GLY A 36 -3.04 9.35 -12.18
C GLY A 36 -2.33 10.59 -11.69
N LEU A 37 -2.92 11.27 -10.73
CA LEU A 37 -2.34 12.41 -10.03
C LEU A 37 -2.52 12.25 -8.53
N ASN A 38 -1.68 12.94 -7.76
CA ASN A 38 -1.81 13.02 -6.31
C ASN A 38 -2.26 14.41 -5.90
N ILE A 39 -3.24 14.47 -5.00
CA ILE A 39 -3.72 15.69 -4.37
C ILE A 39 -3.36 15.61 -2.88
N SER A 40 -2.58 16.57 -2.41
CA SER A 40 -2.14 16.64 -1.02
C SER A 40 -3.12 17.47 -0.21
N PHE A 41 -3.67 16.90 0.87
CA PHE A 41 -4.56 17.55 1.83
C PHE A 41 -3.88 17.55 3.21
N GLY A 42 -2.92 18.46 3.39
CA GLY A 42 -2.05 18.46 4.56
C GLY A 42 -1.19 17.19 4.61
N LYS A 43 -1.37 16.37 5.65
CA LYS A 43 -0.67 15.07 5.77
C LYS A 43 -1.30 13.94 4.93
N TYR A 44 -2.56 14.10 4.51
CA TYR A 44 -3.27 13.09 3.74
C TYR A 44 -3.01 13.27 2.24
N LEU A 45 -3.07 12.16 1.51
CA LEU A 45 -2.97 12.13 0.07
C LEU A 45 -4.26 11.54 -0.50
N VAL A 46 -4.74 12.09 -1.61
CA VAL A 46 -5.79 11.48 -2.44
C VAL A 46 -5.17 11.20 -3.79
N PHE A 47 -5.23 9.94 -4.22
CA PHE A 47 -4.81 9.54 -5.56
C PHE A 47 -6.01 9.57 -6.50
N VAL A 48 -5.95 10.35 -7.57
CA VAL A 48 -6.96 10.32 -8.65
C VAL A 48 -6.35 9.61 -9.84
N GLY A 49 -6.74 8.36 -10.09
CA GLY A 49 -6.21 7.52 -11.15
C GLY A 49 -7.25 7.12 -12.19
N THR A 50 -6.81 6.35 -13.17
CA THR A 50 -7.71 5.73 -14.15
C THR A 50 -8.37 4.46 -13.60
N GLU A 51 -9.38 3.95 -14.31
CA GLU A 51 -10.09 2.70 -14.03
C GLU A 51 -9.19 1.46 -14.08
N TYR A 52 -8.01 1.57 -14.70
CA TYR A 52 -6.98 0.53 -14.76
C TYR A 52 -6.09 0.46 -13.51
N GLY A 53 -6.22 1.43 -12.59
CA GLY A 53 -5.45 1.44 -11.36
C GLY A 53 -5.87 0.32 -10.39
N ASN A 54 -4.90 -0.23 -9.70
CA ASN A 54 -5.11 -1.09 -8.53
C ASN A 54 -5.84 -0.27 -7.46
N GLY A 55 -6.90 -0.82 -6.84
CA GLY A 55 -7.68 -0.06 -5.86
C GLY A 55 -6.83 0.24 -4.63
N VAL A 56 -6.50 1.52 -4.39
CA VAL A 56 -5.71 1.93 -3.22
C VAL A 56 -6.61 2.56 -2.15
N PRO A 57 -6.27 2.48 -0.85
CA PRO A 57 -7.12 2.96 0.25
C PRO A 57 -7.47 4.46 0.19
N PHE A 58 -6.66 5.24 -0.52
CA PHE A 58 -6.82 6.67 -0.70
C PHE A 58 -7.13 7.06 -2.16
N GLY A 59 -7.71 6.13 -2.93
CA GLY A 59 -7.89 6.24 -4.38
C GLY A 59 -9.30 6.66 -4.81
N ILE A 60 -9.35 7.50 -5.83
CA ILE A 60 -10.51 7.78 -6.68
C ILE A 60 -10.10 7.39 -8.10
N HIS A 61 -10.85 6.49 -8.72
CA HIS A 61 -10.58 5.99 -10.08
C HIS A 61 -11.68 6.45 -11.01
N ILE A 62 -11.30 7.14 -12.08
CA ILE A 62 -12.21 7.70 -13.08
C ILE A 62 -11.91 7.08 -14.45
N GLU A 63 -12.85 7.18 -15.39
CA GLU A 63 -12.64 6.66 -16.75
C GLU A 63 -11.50 7.40 -17.46
N SER A 64 -10.71 6.70 -18.28
CA SER A 64 -9.43 7.22 -18.79
C SER A 64 -9.60 8.49 -19.63
N TYR A 65 -10.68 8.58 -20.42
CA TYR A 65 -10.97 9.82 -21.17
C TYR A 65 -11.38 11.00 -20.27
N LEU A 66 -11.90 10.76 -19.06
CA LEU A 66 -12.18 11.80 -18.06
C LEU A 66 -10.88 12.24 -17.38
N TYR A 67 -9.97 11.29 -17.14
CA TYR A 67 -8.63 11.59 -16.68
C TYR A 67 -7.86 12.46 -17.68
N ASP A 68 -7.90 12.13 -18.97
CA ASP A 68 -7.29 12.94 -20.04
C ASP A 68 -7.80 14.39 -20.03
N ARG A 69 -9.11 14.58 -19.81
CA ARG A 69 -9.70 15.93 -19.67
C ARG A 69 -9.23 16.64 -18.41
N LEU A 70 -9.20 15.93 -17.28
CA LEU A 70 -8.70 16.48 -16.01
C LEU A 70 -7.26 16.98 -16.16
N VAL A 71 -6.36 16.17 -16.75
CA VAL A 71 -4.95 16.55 -16.90
C VAL A 71 -4.71 17.59 -17.99
N ALA A 72 -5.62 17.76 -18.95
CA ALA A 72 -5.55 18.82 -19.94
C ALA A 72 -5.85 20.21 -19.36
N GLU A 73 -6.60 20.28 -18.25
CA GLU A 73 -7.01 21.55 -17.62
C GLU A 73 -6.28 21.84 -16.30
N THR A 74 -5.86 20.80 -15.55
CA THR A 74 -5.15 20.96 -14.27
C THR A 74 -3.63 21.11 -14.45
N PHE A 75 -2.95 21.56 -13.40
CA PHE A 75 -1.50 21.64 -13.34
C PHE A 75 -0.99 21.33 -11.92
N ILE A 76 0.31 21.09 -11.77
CA ILE A 76 0.94 20.94 -10.45
C ILE A 76 0.87 22.29 -9.72
N GLY A 77 0.35 22.30 -8.50
CA GLY A 77 0.05 23.52 -7.75
C GLY A 77 -1.43 23.94 -7.82
N GLU A 78 -2.25 23.24 -8.60
CA GLU A 78 -3.68 23.54 -8.67
C GLU A 78 -4.37 23.30 -7.32
N GLU A 79 -5.11 24.29 -6.85
CA GLU A 79 -5.83 24.23 -5.58
C GLU A 79 -7.10 23.41 -5.75
N VAL A 80 -7.36 22.52 -4.79
CA VAL A 80 -8.52 21.62 -4.80
C VAL A 80 -9.27 21.76 -3.48
N GLU A 81 -10.56 22.04 -3.57
CA GLU A 81 -11.47 22.08 -2.43
C GLU A 81 -12.32 20.82 -2.37
N TRP A 82 -12.38 20.19 -1.20
CA TRP A 82 -13.35 19.16 -0.88
C TRP A 82 -14.52 19.71 -0.08
N SER A 83 -15.72 19.28 -0.46
CA SER A 83 -16.98 19.56 0.24
C SER A 83 -17.70 18.24 0.51
N SER A 84 -17.83 17.87 1.79
CA SER A 84 -18.45 16.60 2.19
C SER A 84 -19.97 16.61 2.06
N ASP A 85 -20.60 17.78 2.19
CA ASP A 85 -22.04 17.98 1.96
C ASP A 85 -22.40 17.74 0.49
N ARG A 86 -21.54 18.13 -0.44
CA ARG A 86 -21.74 17.93 -1.89
C ARG A 86 -21.06 16.67 -2.42
N LYS A 87 -20.23 16.01 -1.62
CA LYS A 87 -19.36 14.90 -2.06
C LYS A 87 -18.56 15.26 -3.32
N LEU A 88 -17.94 16.45 -3.27
CA LEU A 88 -17.38 17.12 -4.44
C LEU A 88 -15.94 17.57 -4.19
N LEU A 89 -15.03 17.22 -5.10
CA LEU A 89 -13.73 17.88 -5.28
C LEU A 89 -13.87 18.93 -6.37
N SER A 90 -13.50 20.18 -6.07
CA SER A 90 -13.53 21.31 -7.00
C SER A 90 -12.13 21.85 -7.19
N PHE A 91 -11.67 21.86 -8.42
CA PHE A 91 -10.40 22.48 -8.78
C PHE A 91 -10.66 23.98 -8.98
N ALA A 92 -9.82 24.85 -8.42
CA ALA A 92 -10.13 26.27 -8.25
C ALA A 92 -9.96 27.10 -9.53
N ASN A 93 -8.93 26.81 -10.31
CA ASN A 93 -8.54 27.53 -11.52
C ASN A 93 -8.87 26.76 -12.80
N CYS A 94 -9.06 25.44 -12.73
CA CYS A 94 -9.69 24.69 -13.80
C CYS A 94 -11.16 24.41 -13.47
N ASN A 95 -12.05 24.52 -14.45
CA ASN A 95 -13.49 24.37 -14.26
C ASN A 95 -13.88 22.88 -14.15
N VAL A 96 -13.10 22.11 -13.39
CA VAL A 96 -13.17 20.66 -13.26
C VAL A 96 -13.67 20.30 -11.87
N HIS A 97 -14.65 19.41 -11.83
CA HIS A 97 -15.26 18.94 -10.59
C HIS A 97 -15.41 17.43 -10.60
N ILE A 98 -14.94 16.76 -9.55
CA ILE A 98 -15.11 15.31 -9.35
C ILE A 98 -16.18 15.08 -8.28
N HIS A 99 -17.30 14.51 -8.69
CA HIS A 99 -18.46 14.25 -7.85
C HIS A 99 -18.56 12.75 -7.54
N ILE A 100 -18.24 12.37 -6.29
CA ILE A 100 -18.13 10.94 -5.93
C ILE A 100 -19.48 10.29 -5.56
N LEU A 101 -20.55 11.09 -5.38
CA LEU A 101 -21.87 10.56 -4.96
C LEU A 101 -22.44 9.48 -5.89
N LEU A 102 -22.15 9.58 -7.20
CA LEU A 102 -22.65 8.65 -8.22
C LEU A 102 -21.61 7.56 -8.58
N MET A 103 -20.43 7.59 -7.94
CA MET A 103 -19.37 6.62 -8.17
C MET A 103 -19.60 5.37 -7.32
N HIS A 104 -19.08 4.24 -7.80
CA HIS A 104 -19.11 3.00 -7.03
C HIS A 104 -18.10 3.05 -5.87
N GLU A 105 -18.53 2.64 -4.69
CA GLU A 105 -17.61 2.48 -3.57
C GLU A 105 -16.87 1.14 -3.68
N PHE A 106 -15.58 1.12 -3.31
CA PHE A 106 -14.86 -0.12 -3.02
C PHE A 106 -14.20 -0.05 -1.65
N ASN A 107 -14.06 -1.22 -1.02
CA ASN A 107 -13.53 -1.35 0.33
C ASN A 107 -12.06 -1.80 0.28
N CYS A 108 -11.19 -1.09 0.99
CA CYS A 108 -9.78 -1.44 1.15
C CYS A 108 -9.47 -2.04 2.53
N ARG A 109 -10.49 -2.35 3.34
CA ARG A 109 -10.31 -2.92 4.67
C ARG A 109 -10.04 -4.41 4.60
N LEU A 110 -9.02 -4.87 5.33
CA LEU A 110 -8.85 -6.29 5.58
C LEU A 110 -9.95 -6.76 6.54
N GLU A 111 -10.79 -7.67 6.05
CA GLU A 111 -11.84 -8.32 6.83
C GLU A 111 -11.46 -9.77 7.08
N LEU A 112 -11.29 -10.15 8.35
CA LEU A 112 -11.02 -11.54 8.72
C LEU A 112 -12.30 -12.36 8.50
N ARG A 113 -12.34 -13.15 7.43
CA ARG A 113 -13.50 -13.99 7.09
C ARG A 113 -13.49 -15.35 7.79
N ALA A 114 -12.35 -15.79 8.31
CA ALA A 114 -12.18 -17.05 9.03
C ALA A 114 -11.23 -16.91 10.24
N GLY A 115 -11.30 -17.85 11.19
CA GLY A 115 -10.50 -17.86 12.42
C GLY A 115 -8.99 -18.07 12.17
N PRO A 116 -8.11 -17.77 13.13
CA PRO A 116 -6.67 -17.55 12.91
C PRO A 116 -5.83 -18.76 12.46
N ASP A 117 -6.40 -19.96 12.36
CA ASP A 117 -5.67 -21.22 12.17
C ASP A 117 -5.46 -21.58 10.68
N HIS A 118 -5.11 -20.58 9.87
CA HIS A 118 -4.86 -20.79 8.45
C HIS A 118 -3.43 -21.29 8.25
N HIS A 119 -3.26 -22.40 7.53
CA HIS A 119 -1.99 -22.98 7.09
C HIS A 119 -1.19 -22.05 6.15
N LEU A 120 -0.92 -20.81 6.54
CA LEU A 120 -0.17 -19.82 5.74
C LEU A 120 1.23 -20.37 5.41
N ALA A 121 1.83 -21.14 6.31
CA ALA A 121 3.14 -21.78 6.11
C ALA A 121 3.12 -22.73 4.92
N GLY A 122 1.97 -23.37 4.67
CA GLY A 122 1.77 -24.25 3.52
C GLY A 122 1.97 -23.54 2.18
N TRP A 123 1.81 -22.22 2.14
CA TRP A 123 2.02 -21.42 0.93
C TRP A 123 3.47 -21.01 0.70
N ALA A 124 4.30 -20.99 1.75
CA ALA A 124 5.68 -20.49 1.63
C ALA A 124 6.48 -21.19 0.51
N PRO A 125 6.45 -22.53 0.34
CA PRO A 125 7.15 -23.19 -0.77
C PRO A 125 6.68 -22.71 -2.16
N ARG A 126 5.36 -22.61 -2.36
CA ARG A 126 4.77 -22.17 -3.64
C ARG A 126 5.05 -20.69 -3.91
N MET A 127 5.05 -19.86 -2.87
CA MET A 127 5.43 -18.45 -2.98
C MET A 127 6.90 -18.28 -3.35
N ARG A 128 7.80 -19.06 -2.72
CA ARG A 128 9.23 -19.09 -3.07
C ARG A 128 9.43 -19.50 -4.54
N GLU A 129 8.76 -20.57 -4.98
CA GLU A 129 8.86 -21.06 -6.36
C GLU A 129 8.37 -20.02 -7.38
N LEU A 130 7.22 -19.39 -7.13
CA LEU A 130 6.69 -18.36 -8.03
C LEU A 130 7.62 -17.16 -8.13
N ALA A 131 8.12 -16.66 -6.99
CA ALA A 131 9.00 -15.50 -6.97
C ALA A 131 10.32 -15.77 -7.72
N LEU A 132 10.90 -16.97 -7.58
CA LEU A 132 12.09 -17.39 -8.33
C LEU A 132 11.83 -17.52 -9.84
N ARG A 133 10.66 -18.03 -10.23
CA ARG A 133 10.27 -18.21 -11.64
C ARG A 133 10.01 -16.89 -12.36
N MET A 134 9.56 -15.87 -11.66
CA MET A 134 9.23 -14.56 -12.25
C MET A 134 10.45 -13.68 -12.53
N ASP A 135 11.64 -14.07 -12.06
CA ASP A 135 12.91 -13.35 -12.30
C ASP A 135 12.83 -11.86 -11.91
N LYS A 136 12.15 -11.58 -10.78
CA LYS A 136 12.02 -10.24 -10.20
C LYS A 136 12.84 -10.17 -8.92
N GLU A 137 13.71 -9.16 -8.85
CA GLU A 137 14.57 -8.94 -7.69
C GLU A 137 14.03 -7.82 -6.79
N PRO A 138 13.96 -8.03 -5.46
CA PRO A 138 13.64 -6.97 -4.51
C PRO A 138 14.61 -5.79 -4.61
N GLY A 139 14.12 -4.57 -4.42
CA GLY A 139 14.92 -3.36 -4.46
C GLY A 139 15.67 -3.04 -3.16
N LEU A 140 15.61 -3.92 -2.17
CA LEU A 140 16.30 -3.79 -0.87
C LEU A 140 17.83 -3.99 -0.95
N GLY A 141 18.36 -4.46 -2.09
CA GLY A 141 19.79 -4.69 -2.27
C GLY A 141 20.25 -6.09 -1.84
N LEU A 142 19.35 -7.06 -1.84
CA LEU A 142 19.64 -8.50 -1.69
C LEU A 142 18.97 -9.25 -2.83
N SER A 143 19.60 -10.35 -3.27
CA SER A 143 18.91 -11.28 -4.15
C SER A 143 17.76 -11.95 -3.39
N LEU A 144 16.69 -12.30 -4.09
CA LEU A 144 15.59 -13.06 -3.51
C LEU A 144 16.08 -14.35 -2.85
N THR A 145 17.06 -15.03 -3.47
CA THR A 145 17.65 -16.27 -2.92
C THR A 145 18.34 -16.03 -1.58
N ASP A 146 19.17 -14.99 -1.49
CA ASP A 146 19.86 -14.65 -0.24
C ASP A 146 18.86 -14.24 0.85
N ALA A 147 17.88 -13.42 0.47
CA ALA A 147 16.85 -12.89 1.33
C ALA A 147 15.96 -14.01 1.95
N LEU A 148 15.73 -15.09 1.21
CA LEU A 148 15.03 -16.29 1.68
C LEU A 148 15.93 -17.18 2.56
N SER A 149 17.21 -17.33 2.21
CA SER A 149 18.16 -18.16 2.97
C SER A 149 18.40 -17.67 4.40
N LEU A 150 18.18 -16.38 4.69
CA LEU A 150 18.28 -15.82 6.05
C LEU A 150 17.23 -16.40 6.99
N THR A 151 16.03 -16.71 6.47
CA THR A 151 14.97 -17.34 7.28
C THR A 151 15.29 -18.80 7.61
N ASP A 152 16.24 -19.41 6.90
CA ASP A 152 16.67 -20.79 7.09
C ASP A 152 17.86 -20.92 8.07
N GLY A 153 18.22 -19.86 8.81
CA GLY A 153 19.19 -19.89 9.92
C GLY A 153 20.64 -19.56 9.55
N ARG A 154 20.88 -18.92 8.40
CA ARG A 154 22.22 -18.47 7.99
C ARG A 154 22.66 -17.21 8.75
N GLU A 155 23.94 -17.12 9.13
CA GLU A 155 24.50 -15.88 9.69
C GLU A 155 24.57 -14.78 8.62
N GLY A 156 24.04 -13.60 8.94
CA GLY A 156 24.09 -12.42 8.08
C GLY A 156 25.46 -11.73 8.14
N GLY A 157 26.14 -11.62 7.02
CA GLY A 157 27.41 -10.90 6.87
C GLY A 157 27.25 -9.39 6.67
N SER A 158 26.13 -8.92 6.12
CA SER A 158 25.87 -7.49 5.91
C SER A 158 25.04 -6.82 7.03
N VAL A 159 25.00 -5.48 7.05
CA VAL A 159 24.10 -4.75 7.98
C VAL A 159 22.63 -5.07 7.70
N LEU A 160 22.26 -5.15 6.42
CA LEU A 160 20.90 -5.45 6.00
C LEU A 160 20.48 -6.86 6.43
N GLU A 161 21.33 -7.86 6.20
CA GLU A 161 21.06 -9.24 6.60
C GLU A 161 20.89 -9.37 8.12
N ARG A 162 21.76 -8.72 8.91
CA ARG A 162 21.62 -8.69 10.38
C ARG A 162 20.32 -8.03 10.84
N ASN A 163 19.90 -6.95 10.17
CA ASN A 163 18.64 -6.29 10.48
C ASN A 163 17.43 -7.13 10.08
N LEU A 164 17.50 -7.86 8.96
CA LEU A 164 16.46 -8.82 8.57
C LEU A 164 16.36 -9.98 9.57
N LEU A 165 17.49 -10.55 10.01
CA LEU A 165 17.49 -11.59 11.05
C LEU A 165 16.92 -11.07 12.38
N THR A 166 17.30 -9.87 12.79
CA THR A 166 16.76 -9.22 13.99
C THR A 166 15.25 -9.00 13.87
N LEU A 167 14.78 -8.54 12.71
CA LEU A 167 13.36 -8.34 12.43
C LEU A 167 12.59 -9.66 12.45
N SER A 168 13.12 -10.71 11.81
CA SER A 168 12.52 -12.05 11.79
C SER A 168 12.37 -12.61 13.20
N ASN A 169 13.41 -12.47 14.04
CA ASN A 169 13.35 -12.90 15.44
C ASN A 169 12.33 -12.11 16.25
N ALA A 170 12.22 -10.80 16.05
CA ALA A 170 11.22 -9.98 16.73
C ALA A 170 9.78 -10.33 16.30
N LEU A 171 9.56 -10.75 15.05
CA LEU A 171 8.24 -11.22 14.57
C LEU A 171 7.82 -12.57 15.16
N LYS A 172 8.78 -13.40 15.59
CA LYS A 172 8.53 -14.71 16.23
C LYS A 172 8.00 -14.59 17.65
N ASP A 173 8.43 -13.57 18.40
CA ASP A 173 8.07 -13.38 19.80
C ASP A 173 7.07 -12.21 19.96
N PRO A 174 5.77 -12.48 20.12
CA PRO A 174 4.76 -11.43 20.29
C PRO A 174 4.94 -10.58 21.56
N GLN A 175 5.73 -11.05 22.54
CA GLN A 175 6.01 -10.31 23.77
C GLN A 175 7.18 -9.34 23.61
N GLN A 176 8.03 -9.56 22.61
CA GLN A 176 9.13 -8.67 22.31
C GLN A 176 8.61 -7.42 21.60
N ALA A 177 8.78 -6.25 22.23
CA ALA A 177 8.44 -4.99 21.61
C ALA A 177 9.32 -4.74 20.38
N MET A 178 8.68 -4.39 19.25
CA MET A 178 9.39 -4.06 18.01
C MET A 178 10.23 -2.77 18.18
N ASP A 179 11.53 -2.86 17.94
CA ASP A 179 12.44 -1.71 18.02
C ASP A 179 12.15 -0.72 16.88
N SER A 180 11.74 0.50 17.26
CA SER A 180 11.45 1.56 16.29
C SER A 180 12.69 1.98 15.48
N ASN A 181 13.90 1.86 16.01
CA ASN A 181 15.13 2.16 15.24
C ASN A 181 15.39 1.11 14.16
N LEU A 182 15.07 -0.16 14.43
CA LEU A 182 15.10 -1.21 13.43
C LEU A 182 14.07 -0.95 12.33
N ILE A 183 12.86 -0.50 12.67
CA ILE A 183 11.85 -0.16 11.67
C ILE A 183 12.26 1.08 10.86
N LYS A 184 12.77 2.13 11.51
CA LYS A 184 13.35 3.31 10.83
C LYS A 184 14.50 2.95 9.89
N TYR A 185 15.15 1.81 10.09
CA TYR A 185 16.09 1.32 9.11
C TYR A 185 15.36 1.01 7.78
N PHE A 186 14.25 0.30 7.74
CA PHE A 186 13.66 -0.04 6.44
C PHE A 186 12.95 1.15 5.77
N ILE A 187 12.41 2.09 6.55
CA ILE A 187 11.64 3.22 6.02
C ILE A 187 12.46 4.09 5.06
N GLY A 188 11.89 4.39 3.89
CA GLY A 188 12.50 5.27 2.90
C GLY A 188 13.69 4.69 2.15
N ARG A 189 14.08 3.43 2.40
CA ARG A 189 15.19 2.78 1.69
C ARG A 189 14.73 2.20 0.35
N GLY A 190 15.35 2.64 -0.73
CA GLY A 190 14.99 2.28 -2.11
C GLY A 190 14.80 3.55 -2.96
N GLN A 191 14.49 3.38 -4.24
CA GLN A 191 14.24 4.50 -5.15
C GLN A 191 12.76 4.59 -5.52
N GLY A 192 12.27 5.79 -5.80
CA GLY A 192 10.92 6.03 -6.31
C GLY A 192 9.93 6.57 -5.27
N LEU A 193 8.65 6.60 -5.65
CA LEU A 193 7.58 7.11 -4.79
C LEU A 193 7.22 6.14 -3.67
N THR A 194 7.43 4.85 -3.87
CA THR A 194 7.34 3.82 -2.83
C THR A 194 8.71 3.14 -2.73
N PRO A 195 9.59 3.60 -1.84
CA PRO A 195 10.86 2.93 -1.60
C PRO A 195 10.66 1.47 -1.19
N SER A 196 11.53 0.58 -1.67
CA SER A 196 11.43 -0.88 -1.47
C SER A 196 11.28 -1.32 -0.02
N GLY A 197 11.94 -0.65 0.92
CA GLY A 197 11.77 -0.92 2.35
C GLY A 197 10.39 -0.55 2.88
N ASP A 198 9.71 0.41 2.28
CA ASP A 198 8.33 0.74 2.63
C ASP A 198 7.34 -0.30 2.12
N ASP A 199 7.47 -0.71 0.86
CA ASP A 199 6.65 -1.77 0.26
C ASP A 199 6.82 -3.09 1.04
N PHE A 200 8.06 -3.44 1.39
CA PHE A 200 8.38 -4.58 2.25
C PHE A 200 7.69 -4.53 3.61
N LEU A 201 7.77 -3.39 4.32
CA LEU A 201 7.13 -3.24 5.63
C LEU A 201 5.60 -3.29 5.51
N VAL A 202 5.00 -2.71 4.47
CA VAL A 202 3.55 -2.81 4.21
C VAL A 202 3.11 -4.26 4.01
N GLY A 203 3.89 -5.07 3.29
CA GLY A 203 3.66 -6.51 3.18
C GLY A 203 3.67 -7.22 4.54
N ILE A 204 4.65 -6.90 5.41
CA ILE A 204 4.68 -7.47 6.76
C ILE A 204 3.44 -7.06 7.57
N MET A 205 3.07 -5.78 7.54
CA MET A 205 1.89 -5.26 8.24
C MET A 205 0.60 -5.96 7.80
N ALA A 206 0.48 -6.31 6.51
CA ALA A 206 -0.69 -7.03 5.99
C ALA A 206 -0.84 -8.42 6.65
N VAL A 207 0.26 -9.17 6.81
CA VAL A 207 0.28 -10.46 7.51
C VAL A 207 0.06 -10.29 9.02
N GLU A 208 0.64 -9.26 9.64
CA GLU A 208 0.39 -8.96 11.06
C GLU A 208 -1.09 -8.68 11.34
N HIS A 209 -1.75 -7.90 10.48
CA HIS A 209 -3.17 -7.65 10.58
C HIS A 209 -3.98 -8.93 10.36
N LEU A 210 -3.58 -9.78 9.41
CA LEU A 210 -4.21 -11.06 9.16
C LEU A 210 -4.15 -12.00 10.37
N LEU A 211 -3.00 -12.04 11.05
CA LEU A 211 -2.75 -12.89 12.23
C LEU A 211 -3.25 -12.28 13.55
N GLY A 212 -3.86 -11.09 13.53
CA GLY A 212 -4.25 -10.37 14.74
C GLY A 212 -3.06 -9.88 15.60
N LYS A 213 -1.86 -9.82 15.02
CA LYS A 213 -0.60 -9.40 15.67
C LYS A 213 -0.23 -7.93 15.45
N ALA A 214 -1.09 -7.16 14.77
CA ALA A 214 -0.84 -5.75 14.49
C ALA A 214 -0.56 -4.90 15.76
N GLY A 215 -0.99 -5.33 16.94
CA GLY A 215 -0.83 -4.62 18.21
C GLY A 215 0.59 -4.59 18.80
N SER A 216 1.52 -5.45 18.37
CA SER A 216 2.86 -5.57 18.99
C SER A 216 4.04 -5.54 18.02
N GLY A 217 3.82 -5.74 16.72
CA GLY A 217 4.89 -5.82 15.71
C GLY A 217 5.21 -4.50 14.97
N VAL A 218 5.56 -4.62 13.68
CA VAL A 218 5.86 -3.52 12.75
C VAL A 218 4.74 -2.48 12.76
N SER A 219 3.49 -2.92 12.70
CA SER A 219 2.32 -2.03 12.67
C SER A 219 2.27 -1.12 13.91
N GLN A 220 2.61 -1.65 15.08
CA GLN A 220 2.67 -0.87 16.31
C GLN A 220 3.86 0.09 16.33
N ALA A 221 5.04 -0.35 15.88
CA ALA A 221 6.20 0.52 15.76
C ALA A 221 5.92 1.70 14.81
N ILE A 222 5.28 1.46 13.67
CA ILE A 222 4.83 2.51 12.73
C ILE A 222 3.84 3.47 13.40
N ARG A 223 2.88 2.98 14.20
CA ARG A 223 1.99 3.86 14.98
C ARG A 223 2.75 4.75 15.96
N VAL A 224 3.77 4.23 16.63
CA VAL A 224 4.61 5.00 17.57
C VAL A 224 5.35 6.13 16.86
N ILE A 225 5.90 5.88 15.66
CA ILE A 225 6.69 6.86 14.90
C ILE A 225 5.87 7.62 13.84
N SER A 226 4.54 7.52 13.88
CA SER A 226 3.61 8.05 12.86
C SER A 226 3.84 9.53 12.51
N ARG A 227 4.24 10.34 13.51
CA ARG A 227 4.54 11.77 13.34
C ARG A 227 5.86 12.05 12.62
N GLU A 228 6.79 11.10 12.63
CA GLU A 228 8.10 11.21 11.99
C GLU A 228 8.06 10.75 10.52
N LEU A 229 7.08 9.93 10.13
CA LEU A 229 6.97 9.35 8.78
C LEU A 229 7.14 10.36 7.63
N PRO A 230 6.56 11.59 7.67
CA PRO A 230 6.74 12.56 6.58
C PRO A 230 8.20 13.00 6.36
N SER A 231 9.08 12.79 7.34
CA SER A 231 10.52 13.08 7.23
C SER A 231 11.37 11.85 6.90
N LEU A 232 10.80 10.65 7.01
CA LEU A 232 11.52 9.38 6.83
C LEU A 232 11.27 8.76 5.45
N THR A 233 10.13 9.02 4.83
CA THR A 233 9.78 8.50 3.51
C THR A 233 8.96 9.52 2.71
N THR A 234 8.53 9.16 1.50
CA THR A 234 7.67 9.97 0.65
C THR A 234 6.28 10.13 1.25
N GLN A 235 5.55 11.15 0.79
CA GLN A 235 4.15 11.33 1.20
C GLN A 235 3.25 10.16 0.77
N VAL A 236 3.58 9.48 -0.33
CA VAL A 236 2.84 8.30 -0.83
C VAL A 236 3.01 7.13 0.14
N SER A 237 4.25 6.76 0.47
CA SER A 237 4.54 5.69 1.44
C SER A 237 4.00 6.00 2.83
N ALA A 238 4.12 7.25 3.28
CA ALA A 238 3.53 7.66 4.55
C ALA A 238 2.00 7.43 4.59
N ASN A 239 1.30 7.70 3.48
CA ASN A 239 -0.13 7.42 3.38
C ASN A 239 -0.45 5.93 3.35
N TYR A 240 0.37 5.09 2.69
CA TYR A 240 0.23 3.64 2.82
C TYR A 240 0.37 3.19 4.27
N TYR A 241 1.36 3.70 5.03
CA TYR A 241 1.50 3.38 6.44
C TYR A 241 0.29 3.81 7.28
N TYR A 242 -0.22 5.04 7.11
CA TYR A 242 -1.39 5.52 7.86
C TYR A 242 -2.63 4.65 7.62
N ASN A 243 -2.80 4.13 6.41
CA ASN A 243 -3.88 3.23 6.06
C ASN A 243 -3.63 1.81 6.59
N ALA A 244 -2.42 1.29 6.39
CA ALA A 244 -2.03 -0.04 6.81
C ALA A 244 -2.12 -0.21 8.33
N THR A 245 -1.78 0.81 9.14
CA THR A 245 -1.92 0.76 10.62
C THR A 245 -3.35 0.60 11.10
N GLU A 246 -4.32 0.98 10.28
CA GLU A 246 -5.76 0.87 10.52
C GLU A 246 -6.38 -0.36 9.82
N GLY A 247 -5.54 -1.20 9.19
CA GLY A 247 -5.95 -2.41 8.49
C GLY A 247 -6.48 -2.16 7.07
N TYR A 248 -6.12 -1.04 6.44
CA TYR A 248 -6.47 -0.75 5.05
C TYR A 248 -5.28 -0.99 4.11
N PHE A 249 -5.48 -1.82 3.09
CA PHE A 249 -4.47 -2.21 2.11
C PHE A 249 -5.03 -2.08 0.69
N SER A 250 -4.15 -2.05 -0.32
CA SER A 250 -4.59 -2.06 -1.71
C SER A 250 -5.33 -3.36 -2.04
N THR A 251 -6.28 -3.31 -2.99
CA THR A 251 -7.10 -4.48 -3.35
C THR A 251 -6.24 -5.65 -3.80
N VAL A 252 -5.14 -5.41 -4.52
CA VAL A 252 -4.20 -6.47 -4.92
C VAL A 252 -3.54 -7.19 -3.74
N ILE A 253 -3.30 -6.49 -2.62
CA ILE A 253 -2.81 -7.12 -1.38
C ILE A 253 -3.95 -7.92 -0.74
N LEU A 254 -5.17 -7.36 -0.67
CA LEU A 254 -6.33 -8.04 -0.10
C LEU A 254 -6.68 -9.32 -0.86
N ASP A 255 -6.69 -9.27 -2.20
CA ASP A 255 -6.95 -10.40 -3.09
C ASP A 255 -5.89 -11.49 -2.89
N MET A 256 -4.62 -11.09 -2.75
CA MET A 256 -3.52 -12.00 -2.43
C MET A 256 -3.72 -12.67 -1.06
N LEU A 257 -4.09 -11.91 -0.02
CA LEU A 257 -4.38 -12.48 1.29
C LEU A 257 -5.57 -13.44 1.24
N ALA A 258 -6.66 -13.09 0.54
CA ALA A 258 -7.82 -13.96 0.37
C ALA A 258 -7.45 -15.29 -0.33
N ALA A 259 -6.57 -15.25 -1.33
CA ALA A 259 -6.03 -16.45 -1.96
C ALA A 259 -5.22 -17.32 -0.98
N LEU A 260 -4.40 -16.71 -0.12
CA LEU A 260 -3.65 -17.42 0.92
C LEU A 260 -4.58 -18.05 1.98
N LEU A 261 -5.77 -17.46 2.19
CA LEU A 261 -6.81 -18.01 3.05
C LEU A 261 -7.67 -19.08 2.37
N ASN A 262 -7.36 -19.47 1.13
CA ASN A 262 -8.15 -20.41 0.31
C ASN A 262 -9.60 -19.97 0.08
N GLU A 263 -9.86 -18.65 -0.02
CA GLU A 263 -11.17 -18.17 -0.44
C GLU A 263 -11.44 -18.59 -1.89
N THR A 264 -12.58 -19.24 -2.14
CA THR A 264 -12.86 -19.94 -3.41
C THR A 264 -12.85 -19.05 -4.65
N GLU A 265 -13.08 -17.74 -4.48
CA GLU A 265 -13.12 -16.76 -5.56
C GLU A 265 -11.72 -16.26 -5.97
N PHE A 266 -10.70 -16.52 -5.14
CA PHE A 266 -9.36 -15.97 -5.31
C PHE A 266 -8.35 -17.06 -5.65
N ASN A 267 -7.88 -17.06 -6.90
CA ASN A 267 -6.83 -17.96 -7.34
C ASN A 267 -5.44 -17.38 -7.00
N PHE A 268 -4.59 -18.19 -6.36
CA PHE A 268 -3.25 -17.79 -5.95
C PHE A 268 -2.38 -17.26 -7.10
N GLU A 269 -2.25 -17.97 -8.22
CA GLU A 269 -1.42 -17.53 -9.34
C GLU A 269 -1.89 -16.18 -9.89
N VAL A 270 -3.20 -16.03 -10.11
CA VAL A 270 -3.77 -14.79 -10.64
C VAL A 270 -3.53 -13.61 -9.69
N CYS A 271 -3.77 -13.80 -8.39
CA CYS A 271 -3.59 -12.73 -7.40
C CYS A 271 -2.11 -12.38 -7.21
N ALA A 272 -1.24 -13.38 -7.20
CA ALA A 272 0.20 -13.17 -7.07
C ALA A 272 0.78 -12.47 -8.31
N GLU A 273 0.39 -12.86 -9.52
CA GLU A 273 0.80 -12.17 -10.76
C GLU A 273 0.29 -10.72 -10.78
N ALA A 274 -0.96 -10.48 -10.36
CA ALA A 274 -1.51 -9.14 -10.25
C ALA A 274 -0.70 -8.26 -9.28
N LEU A 275 -0.40 -8.78 -8.08
CA LEU A 275 0.44 -8.08 -7.09
C LEU A 275 1.84 -7.82 -7.64
N LEU A 276 2.47 -8.83 -8.24
CA LEU A 276 3.84 -8.72 -8.76
C LEU A 276 3.94 -7.77 -9.96
N ASN A 277 2.84 -7.51 -10.68
CA ASN A 277 2.78 -6.53 -11.76
C ASN A 277 2.51 -5.08 -11.29
N VAL A 278 2.40 -4.85 -9.97
CA VAL A 278 2.29 -3.51 -9.40
C VAL A 278 3.63 -2.79 -9.46
N GLY A 279 3.69 -1.73 -10.28
CA GLY A 279 4.88 -0.91 -10.43
C GLY A 279 6.09 -1.68 -10.94
N SER A 280 7.27 -1.04 -10.93
CA SER A 280 8.51 -1.70 -11.35
C SER A 280 9.06 -2.66 -10.31
N ARG A 281 8.99 -2.28 -9.03
CA ARG A 281 9.53 -3.03 -7.89
C ARG A 281 8.57 -3.17 -6.69
N SER A 282 7.63 -2.24 -6.53
CA SER A 282 6.71 -2.22 -5.38
C SER A 282 5.96 -3.54 -5.19
N GLY A 283 5.51 -4.18 -6.27
CA GLY A 283 4.87 -5.49 -6.23
C GLY A 283 5.75 -6.60 -5.65
N ILE A 284 7.01 -6.73 -6.10
CA ILE A 284 7.94 -7.76 -5.60
C ILE A 284 8.42 -7.46 -4.17
N ASP A 285 8.63 -6.19 -3.83
CA ASP A 285 9.02 -5.79 -2.47
C ASP A 285 7.88 -6.07 -1.47
N THR A 286 6.63 -5.76 -1.84
CA THR A 286 5.44 -6.10 -1.04
C THR A 286 5.28 -7.62 -0.91
N TYR A 287 5.43 -8.35 -2.02
CA TYR A 287 5.35 -9.81 -2.04
C TYR A 287 6.41 -10.45 -1.13
N TYR A 288 7.63 -9.92 -1.15
CA TYR A 288 8.70 -10.35 -0.27
C TYR A 288 8.36 -10.08 1.20
N GLY A 289 7.76 -8.93 1.52
CA GLY A 289 7.26 -8.62 2.86
C GLY A 289 6.23 -9.62 3.38
N LEU A 290 5.27 -10.00 2.53
CA LEU A 290 4.28 -11.04 2.85
C LEU A 290 4.98 -12.37 3.19
N LEU A 291 5.83 -12.86 2.28
CA LEU A 291 6.54 -14.12 2.44
C LEU A 291 7.47 -14.13 3.66
N PHE A 292 8.18 -13.03 3.90
CA PHE A 292 9.07 -12.86 5.04
C PHE A 292 8.31 -12.96 6.37
N ALA A 293 7.14 -12.32 6.48
CA ALA A 293 6.31 -12.37 7.66
C ALA A 293 5.72 -13.77 7.92
N ILE A 294 5.24 -14.45 6.86
CA ILE A 294 4.74 -15.84 6.93
C ILE A 294 5.84 -16.77 7.47
N LEU A 295 7.02 -16.76 6.84
CA LEU A 295 8.17 -17.56 7.26
C LEU A 295 8.61 -17.25 8.69
N SER A 296 8.56 -15.98 9.10
CA SER A 296 8.97 -15.59 10.45
C SER A 296 7.93 -15.95 11.51
N CYS A 297 6.64 -15.85 11.23
CA CYS A 297 5.59 -16.07 12.23
C CYS A 297 5.30 -17.55 12.53
N GLU A 298 5.69 -18.47 11.64
CA GLU A 298 5.33 -19.90 11.70
C GLU A 298 6.52 -20.85 11.91
N MET A 299 7.71 -20.35 12.25
CA MET A 299 8.78 -21.19 12.85
C MET A 299 8.49 -21.56 14.32
N LEU A 300 7.22 -21.84 14.64
CA LEU A 300 6.77 -22.35 15.94
C LEU A 300 6.81 -23.88 15.96
#